data_AF-A0AA86LZF5-F1
#
_entry.id   AF-A0AA86LZF5-F1
#
_cell.length_a   1.000
_cell.length_b   1.000
_cell.length_c   1.000
_cell.angle_alpha   90.00
_cell.angle_beta   90.00
_cell.angle_gamma   90.00
#
_symmetry.space_group_name_H-M   'P 1'
#
loop_
_entity.id
_entity.type
_entity.pdbx_description
1 polymer ?
#
loop_
_entity_poly.entity_id
_entity_poly.type
_entity_poly.pdbx_seq_one_letter_code
_entity_poly.pdbx_strand_id
1 'polypeptide(L)'
;MSRMKKLAAGAAIGSTVAAITTLLITPYSGRELKQRVSSRKDRVNASQQELSTKIKAVSQQVQMTAREGNTIVKNIANDLSTTLGQFKEEIGPHKESIQHHLKEIQNSLSNLEEHVQTTKNTNEKIDKKEG
;
A
#
# COMPACT_ATOMS: atom_id res chain seq x y z
N MET A 1 -22.70 -14.79 14.17
CA MET A 1 -22.40 -15.26 15.55
C MET A 1 -21.23 -16.25 15.68
N SER A 2 -20.48 -16.66 14.63
CA SER A 2 -19.47 -17.74 14.77
C SER A 2 -18.10 -17.28 15.30
N ARG A 3 -17.66 -16.05 15.01
CA ARG A 3 -16.34 -15.53 15.43
C ARG A 3 -16.22 -15.37 16.95
N MET A 4 -17.25 -14.80 17.58
CA MET A 4 -17.30 -14.60 19.04
C MET A 4 -17.24 -15.93 19.80
N LYS A 5 -17.91 -16.97 19.29
CA LYS A 5 -17.86 -18.32 19.88
C LYS A 5 -16.46 -18.94 19.77
N LYS A 6 -15.78 -18.76 18.64
CA LYS A 6 -14.39 -19.23 18.45
C LYS A 6 -13.40 -18.51 19.37
N LEU A 7 -13.56 -17.20 19.55
CA LEU A 7 -12.75 -16.43 20.50
C LEU A 7 -13.01 -16.83 21.94
N ALA A 8 -14.27 -17.04 22.32
CA ALA A 8 -14.63 -17.52 23.65
C ALA A 8 -14.07 -18.91 23.93
N ALA A 9 -14.12 -19.83 22.95
CA ALA A 9 -13.54 -21.15 23.06
C ALA A 9 -12.00 -21.10 23.20
N GLY A 10 -11.32 -20.27 22.40
CA GLY A 10 -9.87 -20.05 22.52
C GLY A 10 -9.47 -19.45 23.86
N ALA A 11 -10.25 -18.48 24.36
CA ALA A 11 -10.03 -17.87 25.67
C ALA A 11 -10.23 -18.87 26.82
N ALA A 12 -11.24 -19.76 26.74
CA ALA A 12 -11.50 -20.78 27.75
C ALA A 12 -10.38 -21.83 27.84
N ILE A 13 -9.88 -22.28 26.69
CA ILE A 13 -8.78 -23.25 26.63
C ILE A 13 -7.48 -22.58 27.13
N GLY A 14 -7.19 -21.36 26.67
CA GLY A 14 -6.02 -20.60 27.09
C GLY A 14 -6.00 -20.29 28.59
N SER A 15 -7.15 -19.89 29.16
CA SER A 15 -7.25 -19.58 30.60
C SER A 15 -7.07 -20.81 31.48
N THR A 16 -7.54 -21.98 31.04
CA THR A 16 -7.39 -23.24 31.78
C THR A 16 -5.92 -23.66 31.88
N VAL A 17 -5.21 -23.66 30.75
CA VAL A 17 -3.78 -24.00 30.71
C VAL A 17 -2.95 -22.97 31.50
N ALA A 18 -3.28 -21.69 31.39
CA ALA A 18 -2.63 -20.61 32.13
C ALA A 18 -2.85 -20.74 33.66
N ALA A 19 -4.06 -21.10 34.09
CA ALA A 19 -4.35 -21.28 35.52
C ALA A 19 -3.56 -22.44 36.12
N ILE A 20 -3.50 -23.59 35.42
CA ILE A 20 -2.74 -24.77 35.88
C ILE A 20 -1.25 -24.46 35.95
N THR A 21 -0.69 -23.89 34.89
CA THR A 21 0.74 -23.53 34.85
C THR A 21 1.08 -22.48 35.90
N THR A 22 0.23 -21.47 36.08
CA THR A 22 0.39 -20.46 37.14
C THR A 22 0.35 -21.13 38.52
N LEU A 23 -0.61 -22.01 38.80
CA LEU A 23 -0.65 -22.71 40.10
C LEU A 23 0.60 -23.55 40.37
N LEU A 24 1.16 -24.20 39.33
CA LEU A 24 2.32 -25.07 39.46
C LEU A 24 3.64 -24.30 39.59
N ILE A 25 3.79 -23.17 38.89
CA ILE A 25 5.04 -22.40 38.82
C ILE A 25 5.11 -21.29 39.87
N THR A 26 3.98 -20.94 40.50
CA THR A 26 3.94 -19.85 41.49
C THR A 26 4.76 -20.24 42.73
N PRO A 27 5.83 -19.51 43.08
CA PRO A 27 6.73 -19.87 44.18
C PRO A 27 6.17 -19.52 45.57
N TYR A 28 4.90 -19.09 45.66
CA TYR A 28 4.26 -18.59 46.87
C TYR A 28 3.26 -19.61 47.42
N SER A 29 3.23 -19.77 48.74
CA SER A 29 2.24 -20.64 49.39
C SER A 29 0.81 -20.09 49.21
N GLY A 30 -0.20 -20.97 49.16
CA GLY A 30 -1.60 -20.54 48.97
C GLY A 30 -2.11 -19.53 50.00
N ARG A 31 -1.55 -19.53 51.22
CA ARG A 31 -1.83 -18.54 52.26
C ARG A 31 -1.26 -17.16 51.90
N GLU A 32 -0.01 -17.11 51.42
CA GLU A 32 0.61 -15.87 50.96
C GLU A 32 -0.08 -15.31 49.72
N LEU A 33 -0.49 -16.18 48.80
CA LEU A 33 -1.22 -15.77 47.60
C LEU A 33 -2.56 -15.10 47.98
N LYS A 34 -3.32 -15.70 48.90
CA LYS A 34 -4.58 -15.10 49.40
C LYS A 34 -4.34 -13.76 50.09
N GLN A 35 -3.31 -13.66 50.94
CA GLN A 35 -2.97 -12.44 51.64
C GLN A 35 -2.53 -11.33 50.68
N ARG A 36 -1.73 -11.66 49.66
CA ARG A 36 -1.30 -10.73 48.60
C ARG A 36 -2.44 -10.32 47.69
N VAL A 37 -3.34 -11.24 47.32
CA VAL A 37 -4.54 -10.91 46.53
C VAL A 37 -5.45 -9.97 47.32
N SER A 38 -5.69 -10.26 48.60
CA SER A 38 -6.50 -9.40 49.46
C SER A 38 -5.90 -8.00 49.62
N SER A 39 -4.59 -7.90 49.83
CA SER A 39 -3.90 -6.61 50.00
C SER A 39 -3.64 -5.85 48.69
N ARG A 40 -3.67 -6.53 47.53
CA ARG A 40 -3.50 -5.90 46.21
C ARG A 40 -4.82 -5.54 45.54
N LYS A 41 -5.96 -6.11 45.93
CA LYS A 41 -7.28 -5.78 45.38
C LYS A 41 -7.59 -4.28 45.44
N ASP A 42 -7.28 -3.62 46.56
CA ASP A 42 -7.53 -2.19 46.72
C ASP A 42 -6.65 -1.33 45.78
N ARG A 43 -5.41 -1.75 45.54
CA ARG A 43 -4.51 -1.09 44.58
C ARG A 43 -4.97 -1.32 43.13
N VAL A 44 -5.47 -2.51 42.81
CA VAL A 44 -6.01 -2.84 41.47
C VAL A 44 -7.27 -2.03 41.18
N ASN A 45 -8.15 -1.81 42.16
CA ASN A 45 -9.34 -0.98 41.97
C ASN A 45 -8.98 0.48 41.65
N ALA A 46 -8.02 1.06 42.38
CA ALA A 46 -7.51 2.40 42.09
C ALA A 46 -6.84 2.47 40.70
N SER A 47 -6.01 1.49 40.35
CA SER A 47 -5.35 1.43 39.04
C SER A 47 -6.31 1.15 37.87
N GLN A 48 -7.44 0.48 38.07
CA GLN A 48 -8.43 0.26 37.01
C GLN A 48 -9.13 1.55 36.60
N GLN A 49 -9.42 2.43 37.56
CA GLN A 49 -10.05 3.72 37.30
C GLN A 49 -9.06 4.66 36.56
N GLU A 50 -7.79 4.64 36.96
CA GLU A 50 -6.72 5.36 36.28
C GLU A 50 -6.46 4.80 34.88
N LEU A 51 -6.40 3.47 34.73
CA LEU A 51 -6.18 2.79 33.45
C LEU A 51 -7.33 3.02 32.48
N SER A 52 -8.58 2.96 32.94
CA SER A 52 -9.75 3.28 32.12
C SER A 52 -9.70 4.71 31.60
N THR A 53 -9.25 5.64 32.44
CA THR A 53 -9.09 7.06 32.07
C THR A 53 -7.97 7.23 31.04
N LYS A 54 -6.81 6.58 31.24
CA LYS A 54 -5.70 6.61 30.26
C LYS A 54 -6.06 5.92 28.95
N ILE A 55 -6.79 4.81 28.98
CA ILE A 55 -7.27 4.11 27.79
C ILE A 55 -8.25 4.99 27.00
N LYS A 56 -9.16 5.72 27.67
CA LYS A 56 -10.03 6.69 27.01
C LYS A 56 -9.23 7.81 26.34
N ALA A 57 -8.24 8.37 27.04
CA ALA A 57 -7.40 9.43 26.50
C ALA A 57 -6.58 8.97 25.28
N VAL A 58 -5.99 7.77 25.33
CA VAL A 58 -5.27 7.16 24.20
C VAL A 58 -6.22 6.86 23.05
N SER A 59 -7.41 6.32 23.32
CA SER A 59 -8.41 6.04 22.28
C SER A 59 -8.88 7.32 21.57
N GLN A 60 -9.04 8.42 22.31
CA GLN A 60 -9.39 9.73 21.74
C GLN A 60 -8.25 10.29 20.88
N GLN A 61 -7.00 10.21 21.34
CA GLN A 61 -5.84 10.64 20.56
C GLN A 61 -5.66 9.82 19.28
N VAL A 62 -5.81 8.49 19.35
CA VAL A 62 -5.76 7.63 18.17
C VAL A 62 -6.89 7.95 17.20
N GLN A 63 -8.11 8.26 17.68
CA GLN A 63 -9.20 8.70 16.80
C GLN A 63 -8.89 10.04 16.12
N MET A 64 -8.31 11.00 16.84
CA MET A 64 -7.92 12.30 16.27
C MET A 64 -6.80 12.14 15.25
N THR A 65 -5.71 11.45 15.60
CA THR A 65 -4.58 11.17 14.68
C THR A 65 -5.00 10.33 13.48
N ALA A 66 -5.91 9.37 13.63
CA ALA A 66 -6.44 8.60 12.49
C ALA A 66 -7.33 9.44 11.57
N ARG A 67 -8.09 10.40 12.11
CA ARG A 67 -8.87 11.36 11.31
C ARG A 67 -7.97 12.34 10.56
N GLU A 68 -6.92 12.82 11.19
CA GLU A 68 -5.90 13.68 10.56
C GLU A 68 -5.12 12.90 9.50
N GLY A 69 -4.69 11.67 9.79
CA GLY A 69 -4.02 10.79 8.83
C GLY A 69 -4.87 10.46 7.59
N ASN A 70 -6.18 10.25 7.76
CA ASN A 70 -7.08 10.02 6.62
C ASN A 70 -7.23 11.25 5.71
N THR A 71 -7.16 12.45 6.30
CA THR A 71 -7.20 13.71 5.54
C THR A 71 -5.90 13.93 4.75
N ILE A 72 -4.75 13.65 5.38
CA ILE A 72 -3.43 13.80 4.75
C ILE A 72 -3.28 12.83 3.57
N VAL A 73 -3.64 11.55 3.74
CA VAL A 73 -3.53 10.53 2.68
C VAL A 73 -4.46 10.84 1.50
N LYS A 74 -5.68 11.34 1.76
CA LYS A 74 -6.61 11.76 0.70
C LYS A 74 -6.06 12.93 -0.11
N ASN A 75 -5.46 13.93 0.54
CA ASN A 75 -4.89 15.08 -0.15
C ASN A 75 -3.73 14.64 -1.06
N ILE A 76 -2.84 13.79 -0.57
CA ILE A 76 -1.72 13.25 -1.38
C ILE A 76 -2.24 12.47 -2.60
N ALA A 77 -3.27 11.63 -2.42
CA ALA A 77 -3.85 10.86 -3.53
C ALA A 77 -4.52 11.75 -4.59
N ASN A 78 -5.18 12.84 -4.17
CA ASN A 78 -5.74 13.84 -5.07
C ASN A 78 -4.66 14.63 -5.81
N ASP A 79 -3.59 15.02 -5.11
CA ASP A 79 -2.47 15.76 -5.69
C ASP A 79 -1.75 14.88 -6.73
N LEU A 80 -1.47 13.60 -6.42
CA LEU A 80 -0.91 12.65 -7.38
C LEU A 80 -1.81 12.44 -8.60
N SER A 81 -3.13 12.32 -8.39
CA SER A 81 -4.07 12.13 -9.49
C SER A 81 -4.10 13.36 -10.41
N THR A 82 -4.01 14.56 -9.83
CA THR A 82 -3.92 15.82 -10.57
C THR A 82 -2.62 15.90 -11.36
N THR A 83 -1.48 15.62 -10.74
CA THR A 83 -0.17 15.61 -11.41
C THR A 83 -0.10 14.57 -12.52
N LEU A 84 -0.67 13.37 -12.33
CA LEU A 84 -0.75 12.35 -13.38
C LEU A 84 -1.68 12.75 -14.53
N GLY A 85 -2.78 13.45 -14.23
CA GLY A 85 -3.67 14.03 -15.23
C GLY A 85 -2.95 15.06 -16.10
N GLN A 86 -2.28 16.03 -15.46
CA GLN A 86 -1.50 17.07 -16.14
C GLN A 86 -0.36 16.48 -16.97
N PHE A 87 0.38 15.51 -16.43
CA PHE A 87 1.43 14.82 -17.17
C PHE A 87 0.88 14.13 -18.43
N LYS A 88 -0.29 13.48 -18.32
CA LYS A 88 -0.94 12.82 -19.46
C LYS A 88 -1.42 13.83 -20.51
N GLU A 89 -1.95 14.96 -20.07
CA GLU A 89 -2.45 16.02 -20.94
C GLU A 89 -1.31 16.76 -21.67
N GLU A 90 -0.19 17.03 -20.99
CA GLU A 90 0.97 17.70 -21.59
C GLU A 90 1.78 16.75 -22.49
N ILE A 91 2.09 15.54 -22.02
CA ILE A 91 3.00 14.63 -22.75
C ILE A 91 2.27 13.81 -23.83
N GLY A 92 0.96 13.56 -23.65
CA GLY A 92 0.13 12.82 -24.61
C GLY A 92 0.22 13.33 -26.06
N PRO A 93 -0.09 14.60 -26.34
CA PRO A 93 -0.05 15.14 -27.70
C PRO A 93 1.38 15.20 -28.26
N HIS A 94 2.39 15.44 -27.41
CA HIS A 94 3.79 15.41 -27.85
C HIS A 94 4.24 14.01 -28.29
N LYS A 95 3.73 12.95 -27.65
CA LYS A 95 3.98 11.57 -28.11
C LYS A 95 3.38 11.31 -29.50
N GLU A 96 2.14 11.72 -29.74
CA GLU A 96 1.50 11.56 -31.06
C GLU A 96 2.22 12.36 -32.15
N SER A 97 2.64 13.59 -31.85
CA SER A 97 3.42 14.41 -32.77
C SER A 97 4.76 13.77 -33.14
N ILE A 98 5.48 13.20 -32.16
CA ILE A 98 6.73 12.46 -32.43
C ILE A 98 6.45 11.22 -33.31
N GLN A 99 5.38 10.48 -33.04
CA GLN A 99 5.00 9.32 -33.88
C GLN A 99 4.64 9.74 -35.32
N HIS A 100 3.97 10.87 -35.48
CA HIS A 100 3.67 11.43 -36.80
C HIS A 100 4.95 11.77 -37.56
N HIS A 101 5.85 12.54 -36.95
CA HIS A 101 7.12 12.93 -37.58
C HIS A 101 7.98 11.70 -37.94
N LEU A 102 8.02 10.67 -37.08
CA LEU A 102 8.73 9.42 -37.39
C LEU A 102 8.13 8.70 -38.61
N LYS A 103 6.81 8.72 -38.75
CA LYS A 103 6.12 8.10 -39.89
C LYS A 103 6.36 8.86 -41.19
N GLU A 104 6.39 10.19 -41.13
CA GLU A 104 6.74 11.04 -42.28
C GLU A 104 8.19 10.77 -42.73
N ILE A 105 9.14 10.72 -41.79
CA ILE A 105 10.54 10.38 -42.11
C ILE A 105 10.63 9.00 -42.77
N GLN A 106 9.91 8.00 -42.26
CA GLN A 106 9.88 6.67 -42.85
C GLN A 106 9.35 6.68 -44.29
N ASN A 107 8.25 7.42 -44.53
CA ASN A 107 7.68 7.55 -45.87
C ASN A 107 8.62 8.27 -46.82
N SER A 108 9.26 9.36 -46.39
CA SER A 108 10.23 10.08 -47.19
C SER A 108 11.44 9.21 -47.52
N LEU A 109 11.95 8.42 -46.56
CA LEU A 109 13.05 7.50 -46.79
C LEU A 109 12.69 6.39 -47.80
N SER A 110 11.49 5.81 -47.66
CA SER A 110 10.98 4.79 -48.59
C SER A 110 10.80 5.33 -50.00
N ASN A 111 10.27 6.55 -50.13
CA ASN A 111 10.10 7.22 -51.42
C ASN A 111 11.46 7.53 -52.06
N LEU A 112 12.45 7.94 -51.26
CA LEU A 112 13.80 8.22 -51.73
C LEU A 112 14.50 6.94 -52.21
N GLU A 113 14.30 5.82 -51.49
CA GLU A 113 14.81 4.52 -51.90
C GLU A 113 14.20 4.04 -53.22
N GLU A 114 12.89 4.22 -53.42
CA GLU A 114 12.20 3.89 -54.66
C GLU A 114 12.68 4.73 -55.85
N HIS A 115 12.87 6.04 -55.66
CA HIS A 115 13.39 6.94 -56.71
C HIS A 115 14.84 6.62 -57.08
N VAL A 116 15.67 6.25 -56.11
CA VAL A 116 17.05 5.84 -56.35
C VAL A 116 17.11 4.50 -57.10
N GLN A 117 16.26 3.53 -56.75
CA GLN A 117 16.19 2.24 -57.44
C GLN A 117 15.64 2.35 -58.86
N THR A 118 14.59 3.14 -59.08
CA THR A 118 14.02 3.39 -60.42
C THR A 118 14.99 4.14 -61.34
N THR A 119 15.75 5.10 -60.80
CA THR A 119 16.79 5.83 -61.54
C THR A 119 17.99 4.94 -61.88
N LYS A 120 18.40 4.02 -61.00
CA LYS A 120 19.43 3.00 -61.28
C LYS A 120 18.99 2.03 -62.39
N ASN A 121 17.78 1.48 -62.27
CA ASN A 121 17.23 0.53 -63.24
C ASN A 121 16.98 1.17 -64.63
N THR A 122 16.75 2.48 -64.68
CA THR A 122 16.60 3.22 -65.93
C THR A 122 17.96 3.43 -66.61
N ASN A 123 19.02 3.78 -65.87
CA ASN A 123 20.36 3.92 -66.44
C ASN A 123 20.95 2.59 -66.96
N GLU A 124 20.69 1.45 -66.30
CA GLU A 124 21.16 0.14 -66.79
C GLU A 124 20.50 -0.30 -68.11
N LYS A 125 19.29 0.19 -68.40
CA LYS A 125 18.58 -0.08 -69.66
C LYS A 125 19.02 0.83 -70.82
N ILE A 126 19.60 1.98 -70.52
CA ILE A 126 20.10 2.93 -71.53
C ILE A 126 21.48 2.50 -72.02
N ASP A 127 22.34 1.98 -71.13
CA ASP A 127 23.68 1.46 -71.48
C ASP A 127 23.63 0.20 -72.39
N LYS A 128 22.61 -0.66 -72.22
CA LYS A 128 22.40 -1.87 -73.05
C LYS A 128 21.81 -1.61 -74.44
N LYS A 129 21.50 -0.36 -74.81
CA LYS A 129 20.94 0.01 -76.12
C LYS A 129 21.92 0.73 -77.05
N GLU A 130 23.09 1.14 -76.55
CA GLU A 130 24.13 1.82 -77.34
C GLU A 130 25.40 0.97 -77.56
N GLY A 131 25.33 -0.35 -77.32
CA GLY A 131 26.37 -1.33 -77.63
C GLY A 131 26.01 -2.23 -78.79
#